data_AF-A0A178WCQ8-F1
#
_entry.id   AF-A0A178WCQ8-F1
#
_cell.length_a   1.000
_cell.length_b   1.000
_cell.length_c   1.000
_cell.angle_alpha   90.00
_cell.angle_beta   90.00
_cell.angle_gamma   90.00
#
_symmetry.space_group_name_H-M   'P 1'
#
loop_
_entity.id
_entity.type
_entity.pdbx_description
1 polymer ?
#
loop_
_entity_poly.entity_id
_entity_poly.type
_entity_poly.pdbx_seq_one_letter_code
_entity_poly.pdbx_strand_id
1 'polypeptide(L)'
;MVRFETEVVKVSPAAEEGIGKWRIESTEKEKKVRRDEIYDAVVVCNGHYVEPRHAEIPGLSSWPGKEMHSHNYRIPEPFRDKVVVLIGNSSSAEDISRDIARVAKEVHVACRSNPADTFIKQTGYNNLWTHSMIESVHEDGSVVYQNGKTISVDIIMHCTGYKYHFPFLDTNGIVTVDDNRVGPLYKDVFPPAFAPSLSFIGIPWQVLPFPMFELQSKWIAGVLSGRIPLPSKEDMMIEIKTFYSTLEVQGIPKRYTHRMGNTQFEYDNWLASQCGCSETEEWRKEMCLANGVRKEAHPETYRDEWDDHHLVSEAYQDFSLYS
;
A
#
# COMPACT_ATOMS: atom_id res chain seq x y z
N MET A 1 -13.25 20.81 10.83
CA MET A 1 -14.64 20.40 10.48
C MET A 1 -14.54 19.23 9.51
N VAL A 2 -15.22 18.12 9.77
CA VAL A 2 -15.27 16.95 8.87
C VAL A 2 -16.68 16.87 8.27
N ARG A 3 -16.79 16.64 6.95
CA ARG A 3 -18.06 16.46 6.25
C ARG A 3 -18.14 15.04 5.71
N PHE A 4 -18.92 14.19 6.39
CA PHE A 4 -19.19 12.82 5.92
C PHE A 4 -20.07 12.84 4.67
N GLU A 5 -20.09 11.71 3.95
CA GLU A 5 -20.91 11.51 2.74
C GLU A 5 -20.74 12.56 1.64
N THR A 6 -19.60 13.25 1.68
CA THR A 6 -19.23 14.30 0.74
C THR A 6 -18.04 13.79 -0.06
N GLU A 7 -18.29 13.44 -1.32
CA GLU A 7 -17.27 12.93 -2.22
C GLU A 7 -16.60 14.08 -2.96
N VAL A 8 -15.28 14.16 -2.90
CA VAL A 8 -14.50 15.09 -3.73
C VAL A 8 -14.44 14.52 -5.14
N VAL A 9 -15.00 15.25 -6.10
CA VAL A 9 -15.11 14.80 -7.51
C VAL A 9 -14.09 15.48 -8.40
N LYS A 10 -13.62 16.68 -8.04
CA LYS A 10 -12.57 17.38 -8.77
C LYS A 10 -11.75 18.28 -7.84
N VAL A 11 -10.45 18.32 -8.07
CA VAL A 11 -9.47 19.23 -7.47
C VAL A 11 -8.62 19.77 -8.62
N SER A 12 -8.60 21.07 -8.82
CA SER A 12 -7.82 21.71 -9.89
C SER A 12 -7.31 23.09 -9.47
N PRO A 13 -6.22 23.60 -10.05
CA PRO A 13 -5.78 24.97 -9.82
C PRO A 13 -6.89 25.99 -10.12
N ALA A 14 -7.08 26.97 -9.23
CA ALA A 14 -8.04 28.05 -9.43
C ALA A 14 -7.42 29.12 -10.35
N ALA A 15 -7.54 28.93 -11.67
CA ALA A 15 -6.85 29.73 -12.70
C ALA A 15 -7.13 31.26 -12.69
N GLU A 16 -8.14 31.73 -11.95
CA GLU A 16 -8.59 33.13 -11.95
C GLU A 16 -8.15 33.93 -10.69
N GLU A 17 -7.61 33.31 -9.64
CA GLU A 17 -7.39 33.97 -8.34
C GLU A 17 -5.94 33.91 -7.79
N GLY A 18 -4.97 33.56 -8.63
CA GLY A 18 -3.55 33.59 -8.28
C GLY A 18 -2.89 32.23 -8.12
N ILE A 19 -1.56 32.22 -8.22
CA ILE A 19 -0.72 31.02 -8.04
C ILE A 19 -0.92 30.50 -6.61
N GLY A 20 -1.28 29.22 -6.47
CA GLY A 20 -1.35 28.54 -5.17
C GLY A 20 -2.75 28.36 -4.57
N LYS A 21 -3.83 28.76 -5.25
CA LYS A 21 -5.20 28.43 -4.83
C LYS A 21 -5.77 27.22 -5.58
N TRP A 22 -6.63 26.48 -4.90
CA TRP A 22 -7.23 25.24 -5.39
C TRP A 22 -8.75 25.31 -5.35
N ARG A 23 -9.40 25.02 -6.49
CA ARG A 23 -10.83 24.79 -6.57
C ARG A 23 -11.11 23.32 -6.28
N ILE A 24 -12.02 23.06 -5.33
CA ILE A 24 -12.49 21.74 -4.95
C ILE A 24 -13.98 21.64 -5.25
N GLU A 25 -14.34 20.73 -6.14
CA GLU A 25 -15.71 20.34 -6.38
C GLU A 25 -16.04 19.08 -5.58
N SER A 26 -17.14 19.12 -4.82
CA SER A 26 -17.63 17.97 -4.06
C SER A 26 -19.14 17.77 -4.17
N THR A 27 -19.58 16.53 -3.98
CA THR A 27 -21.00 16.15 -4.05
C THR A 27 -21.42 15.43 -2.77
N GLU A 28 -22.47 15.93 -2.11
CA GLU A 28 -23.12 15.24 -0.99
C GLU A 28 -24.03 14.12 -1.53
N LYS A 29 -23.77 12.86 -1.17
CA LYS A 29 -24.42 11.69 -1.79
C LYS A 29 -25.94 11.68 -1.65
N GLU A 30 -26.47 12.04 -0.48
CA GLU A 30 -27.92 12.01 -0.24
C GLU A 30 -28.68 13.15 -0.93
N LYS A 31 -28.15 14.37 -0.86
CA LYS A 31 -28.86 15.57 -1.34
C LYS A 31 -28.47 16.00 -2.76
N LYS A 32 -27.45 15.35 -3.35
CA LYS A 32 -26.82 15.74 -4.63
C LYS A 32 -26.43 17.22 -4.68
N VAL A 33 -26.16 17.82 -3.53
CA VAL A 33 -25.71 19.21 -3.43
C VAL A 33 -24.27 19.25 -3.90
N ARG A 34 -24.03 20.01 -4.97
CA ARG A 34 -22.69 20.32 -5.45
C ARG A 34 -22.15 21.52 -4.67
N ARG A 35 -20.91 21.41 -4.23
CA ARG A 35 -20.15 22.51 -3.64
C ARG A 35 -18.93 22.77 -4.50
N ASP A 36 -18.59 24.05 -4.62
CA ASP A 36 -17.41 24.58 -5.28
C ASP A 36 -16.77 25.53 -4.28
N GLU A 37 -15.62 25.13 -3.73
CA GLU A 37 -14.93 25.85 -2.67
C GLU A 37 -13.48 26.09 -3.07
N ILE A 38 -12.94 27.25 -2.67
CA ILE A 38 -11.55 27.63 -2.90
C ILE A 38 -10.76 27.47 -1.60
N TYR A 39 -9.59 26.85 -1.69
CA TYR A 39 -8.66 26.66 -0.58
C TYR A 39 -7.25 27.10 -0.97
N ASP A 40 -6.49 27.59 0.03
CA ASP A 40 -5.08 27.95 -0.15
C ASP A 40 -4.15 26.73 -0.24
N ALA A 41 -4.61 25.57 0.27
CA ALA A 41 -3.87 24.33 0.18
C ALA A 41 -4.79 23.10 0.18
N VAL A 42 -4.31 22.02 -0.44
CA VAL A 42 -4.93 20.70 -0.50
C VAL A 42 -3.96 19.66 0.01
N VAL A 43 -4.39 18.87 0.99
CA VAL A 43 -3.66 17.70 1.47
C VAL A 43 -4.45 16.44 1.08
N VAL A 44 -3.89 15.62 0.21
CA VAL A 44 -4.54 14.42 -0.33
C VAL A 44 -4.28 13.22 0.60
N CYS A 45 -5.36 12.69 1.18
CA CYS A 45 -5.34 11.58 2.14
C CYS A 45 -6.35 10.46 1.78
N ASN A 46 -6.59 10.20 0.49
CA ASN A 46 -7.64 9.25 0.03
C ASN A 46 -7.24 7.77 0.11
N GLY A 47 -6.02 7.47 0.57
CA GLY A 47 -5.49 6.11 0.65
C GLY A 47 -5.17 5.48 -0.71
N HIS A 48 -4.63 4.27 -0.67
CA HIS A 48 -4.14 3.56 -1.86
C HIS A 48 -4.39 2.04 -1.83
N TYR A 49 -5.31 1.57 -0.97
CA TYR A 49 -5.73 0.16 -0.85
C TYR A 49 -7.19 -0.05 -1.31
N VAL A 50 -7.57 0.61 -2.42
CA VAL A 50 -8.94 0.54 -2.98
C VAL A 50 -8.92 0.06 -4.42
N GLU A 51 -8.17 0.73 -5.31
CA GLU A 51 -8.13 0.38 -6.74
C GLU A 51 -7.29 -0.89 -6.99
N PRO A 52 -7.90 -2.02 -7.42
CA PRO A 52 -7.18 -3.28 -7.55
C PRO A 52 -6.11 -3.31 -8.64
N ARG A 53 -5.05 -4.09 -8.43
CA ARG A 53 -4.11 -4.50 -9.48
C ARG A 53 -4.35 -5.96 -9.81
N HIS A 54 -4.66 -6.28 -11.05
CA HIS A 54 -4.84 -7.66 -11.52
C HIS A 54 -3.53 -8.22 -12.11
N ALA A 55 -3.40 -9.54 -12.05
CA ALA A 55 -2.33 -10.27 -12.74
C ALA A 55 -2.77 -10.55 -14.18
N GLU A 56 -1.83 -10.47 -15.11
CA GLU A 56 -2.05 -10.94 -16.48
C GLU A 56 -1.73 -12.44 -16.54
N ILE A 57 -2.69 -13.25 -16.98
CA ILE A 57 -2.58 -14.71 -17.04
C ILE A 57 -3.05 -15.17 -18.43
N PRO A 58 -2.21 -15.89 -19.19
CA PRO A 58 -2.61 -16.45 -20.47
C PRO A 58 -3.84 -17.37 -20.35
N GLY A 59 -4.85 -17.15 -21.20
CA GLY A 59 -6.08 -17.97 -21.25
C GLY A 59 -7.21 -17.54 -20.31
N LEU A 60 -6.99 -16.54 -19.44
CA LEU A 60 -7.94 -16.15 -18.40
C LEU A 60 -9.33 -15.77 -18.92
N SER A 61 -9.42 -15.15 -20.10
CA SER A 61 -10.69 -14.75 -20.72
C SER A 61 -11.63 -15.91 -21.06
N SER A 62 -11.08 -17.12 -21.23
CA SER A 62 -11.85 -18.32 -21.59
C SER A 62 -11.93 -19.33 -20.44
N TRP A 63 -11.30 -19.04 -19.30
CA TRP A 63 -11.34 -19.92 -18.13
C TRP A 63 -12.72 -19.84 -17.43
N PRO A 64 -13.38 -20.98 -17.15
CA PRO A 64 -14.79 -21.00 -16.78
C PRO A 64 -15.08 -20.71 -15.29
N GLY A 65 -14.04 -20.67 -14.45
CA GLY A 65 -14.20 -20.49 -13.01
C GLY A 65 -14.46 -19.04 -12.60
N LYS A 66 -14.49 -18.79 -11.28
CA LYS A 66 -14.72 -17.44 -10.74
C LYS A 66 -13.40 -16.69 -10.54
N GLU A 67 -13.23 -15.57 -11.22
CA GLU A 67 -12.14 -14.62 -10.96
C GLU A 67 -12.60 -13.55 -9.94
N MET A 68 -11.73 -13.20 -8.98
CA MET A 68 -11.96 -12.05 -8.09
C MET A 68 -10.66 -11.43 -7.57
N HIS A 69 -10.72 -10.22 -7.02
CA HIS A 69 -9.61 -9.60 -6.28
C HIS A 69 -9.82 -9.71 -4.76
N SER A 70 -8.73 -9.73 -4.00
CA SER A 70 -8.76 -9.75 -2.53
C SER A 70 -9.52 -8.58 -1.91
N HIS A 71 -9.62 -7.46 -2.63
CA HIS A 71 -10.45 -6.30 -2.26
C HIS A 71 -11.92 -6.67 -1.97
N ASN A 72 -12.43 -7.71 -2.65
CA ASN A 72 -13.81 -8.18 -2.51
C ASN A 72 -13.93 -9.40 -1.57
N TYR A 73 -12.82 -9.88 -0.99
CA TYR A 73 -12.86 -10.92 0.04
C TYR A 73 -13.49 -10.38 1.32
N ARG A 74 -14.36 -11.16 1.96
CA ARG A 74 -15.04 -10.76 3.20
C ARG A 74 -15.00 -11.84 4.27
N ILE A 75 -15.35 -13.07 3.89
CA ILE A 75 -15.49 -14.21 4.79
C ILE A 75 -15.15 -15.50 4.03
N PRO A 76 -14.72 -16.57 4.72
CA PRO A 76 -14.26 -17.81 4.08
C PRO A 76 -15.40 -18.73 3.63
N GLU A 77 -16.60 -18.66 4.22
CA GLU A 77 -17.69 -19.63 4.00
C GLU A 77 -18.08 -19.84 2.52
N PRO A 78 -18.11 -18.81 1.65
CA PRO A 78 -18.38 -18.98 0.21
C PRO A 78 -17.36 -19.85 -0.53
N PHE A 79 -16.20 -20.11 0.06
CA PHE A 79 -15.12 -20.95 -0.49
C PHE A 79 -15.17 -22.39 0.01
N ARG A 80 -16.21 -22.76 0.76
CA ARG A 80 -16.38 -24.12 1.30
C ARG A 80 -16.35 -25.18 0.21
N ASP A 81 -15.56 -26.23 0.42
CA ASP A 81 -15.38 -27.37 -0.48
C ASP A 81 -14.89 -26.99 -1.91
N LYS A 82 -14.37 -25.77 -2.09
CA LYS A 82 -13.80 -25.29 -3.36
C LYS A 82 -12.29 -25.48 -3.43
N VAL A 83 -11.76 -25.61 -4.65
CA VAL A 83 -10.34 -25.48 -4.95
C VAL A 83 -10.04 -24.04 -5.33
N VAL A 84 -9.20 -23.37 -4.55
CA VAL A 84 -8.95 -21.92 -4.66
C VAL A 84 -7.48 -21.66 -4.94
N VAL A 85 -7.20 -20.82 -5.94
CA VAL A 85 -5.86 -20.29 -6.19
C VAL A 85 -5.79 -18.83 -5.77
N LEU A 86 -4.79 -18.45 -4.98
CA LEU A 86 -4.47 -17.07 -4.64
C LEU A 86 -3.17 -16.68 -5.35
N ILE A 87 -3.15 -15.53 -6.02
CA ILE A 87 -1.98 -15.03 -6.73
C ILE A 87 -1.35 -13.89 -5.93
N GLY A 88 -0.18 -14.12 -5.35
CA GLY A 88 0.53 -13.15 -4.51
C GLY A 88 1.30 -13.83 -3.38
N ASN A 89 2.23 -13.09 -2.77
CA ASN A 89 3.04 -13.57 -1.63
C ASN A 89 3.35 -12.41 -0.68
N SER A 90 2.29 -11.77 -0.18
CA SER A 90 2.37 -10.69 0.79
C SER A 90 1.15 -10.76 1.70
N SER A 91 0.94 -9.76 2.56
CA SER A 91 -0.03 -9.81 3.67
C SER A 91 -1.41 -10.34 3.28
N SER A 92 -2.01 -9.87 2.17
CA SER A 92 -3.31 -10.39 1.73
C SER A 92 -3.29 -11.87 1.35
N ALA A 93 -2.29 -12.33 0.60
CA ALA A 93 -2.21 -13.73 0.20
C ALA A 93 -1.96 -14.64 1.42
N GLU A 94 -1.07 -14.22 2.32
CA GLU A 94 -0.71 -14.95 3.54
C GLU A 94 -1.89 -15.09 4.51
N ASP A 95 -2.61 -14.02 4.80
CA ASP A 95 -3.73 -14.06 5.75
C ASP A 95 -4.97 -14.72 5.13
N ILE A 96 -5.35 -14.36 3.89
CA ILE A 96 -6.57 -14.87 3.25
C ILE A 96 -6.44 -16.36 2.91
N SER A 97 -5.26 -16.83 2.47
CA SER A 97 -5.09 -18.26 2.18
C SER A 97 -5.31 -19.14 3.40
N ARG A 98 -4.81 -18.72 4.57
CA ARG A 98 -5.00 -19.43 5.84
C ARG A 98 -6.44 -19.38 6.31
N ASP A 99 -7.13 -18.25 6.16
CA ASP A 99 -8.53 -18.14 6.55
C ASP A 99 -9.44 -19.00 5.65
N ILE A 100 -9.22 -18.98 4.33
CA ILE A 100 -9.95 -19.83 3.37
C ILE A 100 -9.64 -21.32 3.59
N ALA A 101 -8.41 -21.69 3.95
CA ALA A 101 -8.01 -23.08 4.19
C ALA A 101 -8.82 -23.74 5.32
N ARG A 102 -9.50 -22.97 6.18
CA ARG A 102 -10.38 -23.51 7.23
C ARG A 102 -11.64 -24.18 6.68
N VAL A 103 -12.05 -23.86 5.46
CA VAL A 103 -13.31 -24.37 4.86
C VAL A 103 -13.15 -24.90 3.44
N ALA A 104 -12.14 -24.47 2.70
CA ALA A 104 -11.90 -24.89 1.32
C ALA A 104 -11.41 -26.34 1.22
N LYS A 105 -11.67 -26.96 0.07
CA LYS A 105 -11.16 -28.30 -0.25
C LYS A 105 -9.64 -28.27 -0.41
N GLU A 106 -9.14 -27.34 -1.24
CA GLU A 106 -7.71 -27.13 -1.48
C GLU A 106 -7.45 -25.63 -1.70
N VAL A 107 -6.30 -25.15 -1.20
CA VAL A 107 -5.84 -23.78 -1.38
C VAL A 107 -4.42 -23.79 -1.96
N HIS A 108 -4.20 -23.01 -3.01
CA HIS A 108 -2.93 -22.93 -3.71
C HIS A 108 -2.48 -21.48 -3.82
N VAL A 109 -1.32 -21.15 -3.28
CA VAL A 109 -0.74 -19.80 -3.35
C VAL A 109 0.32 -19.79 -4.45
N ALA A 110 0.09 -19.03 -5.51
CA ALA A 110 1.01 -18.86 -6.63
C ALA A 110 1.84 -17.59 -6.44
N CYS A 111 3.17 -17.73 -6.51
CA CYS A 111 4.08 -16.59 -6.41
C CYS A 111 5.10 -16.56 -7.54
N ARG A 112 5.23 -15.40 -8.19
CA ARG A 112 6.25 -15.14 -9.22
C ARG A 112 7.69 -15.10 -8.70
N SER A 113 7.89 -14.91 -7.39
CA SER A 113 9.22 -14.85 -6.78
C SER A 113 9.72 -16.22 -6.33
N ASN A 114 8.87 -17.24 -6.38
CA ASN A 114 9.26 -18.60 -6.04
C ASN A 114 10.05 -19.26 -7.18
N PRO A 115 11.01 -20.15 -6.89
CA PRO A 115 11.67 -20.99 -7.89
C PRO A 115 10.65 -21.71 -8.78
N ALA A 116 10.96 -21.87 -10.07
CA ALA A 116 10.03 -22.40 -11.08
C ALA A 116 9.48 -23.80 -10.73
N ASP A 117 10.27 -24.62 -10.04
CA ASP A 117 9.94 -25.98 -9.59
C ASP A 117 9.10 -26.05 -8.30
N THR A 118 8.79 -24.90 -7.67
CA THR A 118 8.11 -24.85 -6.37
C THR A 118 6.76 -25.56 -6.38
N PHE A 119 6.63 -26.57 -5.50
CA PHE A 119 5.37 -27.16 -5.09
C PHE A 119 5.52 -27.68 -3.64
N ILE A 120 5.16 -26.85 -2.67
CA ILE A 120 5.44 -27.10 -1.25
C ILE A 120 4.12 -27.10 -0.48
N LYS A 121 3.85 -28.17 0.28
CA LYS A 121 2.73 -28.21 1.22
C LYS A 121 3.08 -27.38 2.45
N GLN A 122 2.22 -26.45 2.84
CA GLN A 122 2.46 -25.57 3.98
C GLN A 122 2.35 -26.34 5.30
N THR A 123 3.33 -26.14 6.19
CA THR A 123 3.37 -26.77 7.52
C THR A 123 2.13 -26.37 8.33
N GLY A 124 1.54 -27.33 9.05
CA GLY A 124 0.32 -27.10 9.84
C GLY A 124 -0.99 -27.14 9.04
N TYR A 125 -0.93 -27.24 7.71
CA TYR A 125 -2.13 -27.30 6.86
C TYR A 125 -2.20 -28.62 6.08
N ASN A 126 -3.38 -29.22 6.04
CA ASN A 126 -3.61 -30.43 5.25
C ASN A 126 -3.96 -30.15 3.79
N ASN A 127 -4.37 -28.91 3.50
CA ASN A 127 -5.01 -28.50 2.25
C ASN A 127 -4.45 -27.16 1.69
N LEU A 128 -3.25 -26.74 2.09
CA LEU A 128 -2.63 -25.50 1.61
C LEU A 128 -1.26 -25.79 0.98
N TRP A 129 -1.04 -25.29 -0.24
CA TRP A 129 0.22 -25.43 -0.97
C TRP A 129 0.70 -24.10 -1.54
N THR A 130 2.01 -23.97 -1.65
CA THR A 130 2.69 -22.89 -2.36
C THR A 130 3.26 -23.40 -3.67
N HIS A 131 3.10 -22.60 -4.71
CA HIS A 131 3.51 -22.88 -6.07
C HIS A 131 4.40 -21.79 -6.64
N SER A 132 5.06 -22.11 -7.74
CA SER A 132 5.63 -21.12 -8.66
C SER A 132 4.54 -20.30 -9.36
N MET A 133 4.95 -19.47 -10.32
CA MET A 133 4.02 -18.66 -11.11
C MET A 133 3.06 -19.54 -11.92
N ILE A 134 1.82 -19.08 -12.09
CA ILE A 134 0.90 -19.64 -13.07
C ILE A 134 1.45 -19.34 -14.48
N GLU A 135 1.55 -20.36 -15.31
CA GLU A 135 1.95 -20.25 -16.71
C GLU A 135 0.74 -19.96 -17.61
N SER A 136 -0.36 -20.69 -17.43
CA SER A 136 -1.60 -20.51 -18.21
C SER A 136 -2.82 -21.10 -17.50
N VAL A 137 -4.00 -20.74 -17.98
CA VAL A 137 -5.28 -21.34 -17.58
C VAL A 137 -6.08 -21.76 -18.82
N HIS A 138 -6.93 -22.77 -18.69
CA HIS A 138 -7.61 -23.42 -19.82
C HIS A 138 -9.14 -23.51 -19.66
N GLU A 139 -9.84 -23.73 -20.78
CA GLU A 139 -11.31 -23.79 -20.87
C GLU A 139 -11.94 -24.95 -20.07
N ASP A 140 -11.15 -25.98 -19.74
CA ASP A 140 -11.58 -27.10 -18.90
C ASP A 140 -11.52 -26.79 -17.39
N GLY A 141 -11.16 -25.55 -17.02
CA GLY A 141 -11.02 -25.11 -15.63
C GLY A 141 -9.64 -25.37 -15.03
N SER A 142 -8.69 -25.91 -15.81
CA SER A 142 -7.34 -26.18 -15.31
C SER A 142 -6.45 -24.94 -15.25
N VAL A 143 -5.56 -24.94 -14.26
CA VAL A 143 -4.50 -23.96 -14.03
C VAL A 143 -3.16 -24.70 -14.12
N VAL A 144 -2.29 -24.24 -15.01
CA VAL A 144 -0.95 -24.79 -15.26
C VAL A 144 0.08 -23.86 -14.63
N TYR A 145 1.00 -24.44 -13.85
CA TYR A 145 2.12 -23.74 -13.22
C TYR A 145 3.41 -23.97 -14.01
N GLN A 146 4.42 -23.13 -13.82
CA GLN A 146 5.70 -23.20 -14.55
C GLN A 146 6.48 -24.52 -14.40
N ASN A 147 6.17 -25.32 -13.37
CA ASN A 147 6.73 -26.67 -13.21
C ASN A 147 5.94 -27.75 -13.99
N GLY A 148 4.97 -27.37 -14.82
CA GLY A 148 4.08 -28.26 -15.55
C GLY A 148 2.98 -28.88 -14.71
N LYS A 149 2.90 -28.58 -13.40
CA LYS A 149 1.81 -29.06 -12.55
C LYS A 149 0.50 -28.44 -13.02
N THR A 150 -0.55 -29.26 -13.06
CA THR A 150 -1.88 -28.85 -13.51
C THR A 150 -2.90 -29.17 -12.43
N ILE A 151 -3.77 -28.23 -12.09
CA ILE A 151 -4.82 -28.37 -11.06
C ILE A 151 -6.13 -27.83 -11.62
N SER A 152 -7.24 -28.55 -11.42
CA SER A 152 -8.59 -28.03 -11.71
C SER A 152 -9.05 -27.13 -10.58
N VAL A 153 -9.42 -25.88 -10.90
CA VAL A 153 -9.63 -24.81 -9.92
C VAL A 153 -11.02 -24.22 -10.08
N ASP A 154 -11.70 -23.95 -8.97
CA ASP A 154 -13.01 -23.28 -8.98
C ASP A 154 -12.88 -21.76 -8.98
N ILE A 155 -11.90 -21.22 -8.24
CA ILE A 155 -11.77 -19.79 -7.97
C ILE A 155 -10.31 -19.33 -8.09
N ILE A 156 -10.08 -18.26 -8.84
CA ILE A 156 -8.81 -17.53 -8.87
C ILE A 156 -9.00 -16.20 -8.14
N MET A 157 -8.19 -15.96 -7.12
CA MET A 157 -8.16 -14.72 -6.34
C MET A 157 -6.85 -13.97 -6.57
N HIS A 158 -6.95 -12.77 -7.11
CA HIS A 158 -5.85 -11.84 -7.23
C HIS A 158 -5.56 -11.20 -5.87
N CYS A 159 -4.43 -11.57 -5.26
CA CYS A 159 -3.86 -10.93 -4.08
C CYS A 159 -2.65 -10.07 -4.46
N THR A 160 -2.77 -9.38 -5.60
CA THR A 160 -1.68 -8.70 -6.31
C THR A 160 -1.53 -7.22 -5.95
N GLY A 161 -2.18 -6.79 -4.87
CA GLY A 161 -2.09 -5.44 -4.35
C GLY A 161 -2.94 -4.44 -5.13
N TYR A 162 -2.57 -3.18 -5.04
CA TYR A 162 -3.42 -2.06 -5.46
C TYR A 162 -2.64 -1.05 -6.29
N LYS A 163 -3.38 -0.13 -6.92
CA LYS A 163 -2.84 1.01 -7.65
C LYS A 163 -3.10 2.30 -6.89
N TYR A 164 -2.18 3.27 -7.02
CA TYR A 164 -2.53 4.65 -6.67
C TYR A 164 -3.56 5.16 -7.68
N HIS A 165 -4.61 5.79 -7.18
CA HIS A 165 -5.70 6.28 -8.01
C HIS A 165 -6.26 7.58 -7.44
N PHE A 166 -6.17 8.66 -8.23
CA PHE A 166 -6.61 10.00 -7.86
C PHE A 166 -7.52 10.57 -8.95
N PRO A 167 -8.70 9.96 -9.20
CA PRO A 167 -9.56 10.32 -10.34
C PRO A 167 -10.08 11.76 -10.26
N PHE A 168 -10.09 12.33 -9.05
CA PHE A 168 -10.51 13.70 -8.77
C PHE A 168 -9.39 14.73 -9.02
N LEU A 169 -8.12 14.33 -9.10
CA LEU A 169 -7.01 15.28 -9.05
C LEU A 169 -6.54 15.66 -10.46
N ASP A 170 -6.81 16.90 -10.87
CA ASP A 170 -6.37 17.47 -12.13
C ASP A 170 -5.20 18.43 -11.89
N THR A 171 -4.00 17.97 -12.25
CA THR A 171 -2.76 18.75 -12.14
C THR A 171 -2.20 19.16 -13.50
N ASN A 172 -2.99 19.09 -14.58
CA ASN A 172 -2.51 19.28 -15.96
C ASN A 172 -1.30 18.39 -16.31
N GLY A 173 -1.28 17.16 -15.78
CA GLY A 173 -0.21 16.18 -16.02
C GLY A 173 1.10 16.43 -15.26
N ILE A 174 1.14 17.39 -14.32
CA ILE A 174 2.33 17.64 -13.51
C ILE A 174 2.56 16.51 -12.49
N VAL A 175 1.50 16.03 -11.84
CA VAL A 175 1.53 14.85 -10.97
C VAL A 175 0.90 13.69 -11.73
N THR A 176 1.66 12.61 -11.89
CA THR A 176 1.24 11.42 -12.63
C THR A 176 1.40 10.17 -11.79
N VAL A 177 0.71 9.10 -12.20
CA VAL A 177 0.91 7.75 -11.67
C VAL A 177 1.36 6.85 -12.82
N ASP A 178 2.62 6.42 -12.80
CA ASP A 178 3.24 5.58 -13.83
C ASP A 178 3.81 4.29 -13.21
N ASP A 179 3.20 3.13 -13.49
CA ASP A 179 3.43 1.84 -12.80
C ASP A 179 3.62 2.04 -11.29
N ASN A 180 2.63 2.60 -10.60
CA ASN A 180 2.65 2.89 -9.15
C ASN A 180 3.75 3.85 -8.67
N ARG A 181 4.44 4.59 -9.54
CA ARG A 181 5.20 5.78 -9.16
C ARG A 181 4.28 7.00 -9.24
N VAL A 182 3.88 7.52 -8.09
CA VAL A 182 3.24 8.84 -7.94
C VAL A 182 4.33 9.90 -7.97
N GLY A 183 4.29 10.83 -8.91
CA GLY A 183 5.37 11.81 -8.96
C GLY A 183 5.30 12.87 -10.05
N PRO A 184 6.30 13.78 -10.02
CA PRO A 184 7.41 13.82 -9.04
C PRO A 184 6.97 14.31 -7.66
N LEU A 185 7.40 13.63 -6.58
CA LEU A 185 7.12 14.00 -5.18
C LEU A 185 8.42 14.09 -4.37
N TYR A 186 8.66 15.26 -3.78
CA TYR A 186 9.71 15.48 -2.80
C TYR A 186 9.33 14.79 -1.50
N LYS A 187 10.19 13.87 -1.05
CA LYS A 187 10.01 13.08 0.20
C LYS A 187 8.64 12.39 0.28
N ASP A 188 8.13 11.93 -0.86
CA ASP A 188 6.81 11.28 -1.00
C ASP A 188 5.61 12.14 -0.54
N VAL A 189 5.80 13.46 -0.41
CA VAL A 189 4.80 14.39 0.13
C VAL A 189 4.51 15.53 -0.84
N PHE A 190 5.53 16.27 -1.31
CA PHE A 190 5.33 17.55 -1.99
C PHE A 190 5.64 17.46 -3.49
N PRO A 191 4.68 17.68 -4.40
CA PRO A 191 5.00 17.95 -5.80
C PRO A 191 5.71 19.32 -5.94
N PRO A 192 6.97 19.39 -6.41
CA PRO A 192 7.75 20.64 -6.38
C PRO A 192 7.12 21.82 -7.13
N ALA A 193 6.30 21.55 -8.15
CA ALA A 193 5.63 22.59 -8.92
C ALA A 193 4.44 23.24 -8.18
N PHE A 194 3.90 22.59 -7.15
CA PHE A 194 2.75 23.08 -6.38
C PHE A 194 3.04 23.22 -4.88
N ALA A 195 4.24 22.86 -4.44
CA ALA A 195 4.61 22.96 -3.03
C ALA A 195 4.57 24.43 -2.54
N PRO A 196 4.00 24.71 -1.35
CA PRO A 196 3.40 23.76 -0.42
C PRO A 196 1.87 23.57 -0.59
N SER A 197 1.24 24.25 -1.55
CA SER A 197 -0.23 24.30 -1.73
C SER A 197 -0.87 22.95 -2.12
N LEU A 198 -0.11 21.98 -2.62
CA LEU A 198 -0.56 20.60 -2.78
C LEU A 198 0.44 19.68 -2.08
N SER A 199 -0.07 18.73 -1.31
CA SER A 199 0.72 17.69 -0.66
C SER A 199 -0.07 16.39 -0.50
N PHE A 200 0.64 15.32 -0.18
CA PHE A 200 0.07 13.98 0.02
C PHE A 200 0.50 13.43 1.38
N ILE A 201 -0.40 12.68 2.03
CA ILE A 201 -0.10 11.89 3.22
C ILE A 201 -0.31 10.42 2.89
N GLY A 202 0.62 9.58 3.32
CA GLY A 202 0.51 8.13 3.22
C GLY A 202 0.67 7.58 1.81
N ILE A 203 1.56 8.18 1.01
CA ILE A 203 2.04 7.56 -0.22
C ILE A 203 2.94 6.34 0.06
N PRO A 204 3.88 6.36 1.02
CA PRO A 204 4.72 5.20 1.28
C PRO A 204 3.95 3.93 1.71
N TRP A 205 4.50 2.76 1.37
CA TRP A 205 3.96 1.44 1.75
C TRP A 205 5.07 0.50 2.26
N GLN A 206 4.65 -0.58 2.95
CA GLN A 206 5.50 -1.35 3.88
C GLN A 206 6.07 -0.46 4.98
N VAL A 207 5.17 0.19 5.72
CA VAL A 207 5.47 1.17 6.78
C VAL A 207 4.57 0.92 8.00
N LEU A 208 4.93 1.50 9.14
CA LEU A 208 4.05 1.72 10.28
C LEU A 208 3.23 3.00 10.00
N PRO A 209 1.95 2.87 9.60
CA PRO A 209 1.25 3.98 8.96
C PRO A 209 0.98 5.15 9.90
N PHE A 210 0.55 4.89 11.14
CA PHE A 210 0.08 5.98 12.01
C PHE A 210 1.19 6.95 12.43
N PRO A 211 2.37 6.51 12.94
CA PRO A 211 3.45 7.44 13.27
C PRO A 211 3.95 8.22 12.05
N MET A 212 4.09 7.55 10.90
CA MET A 212 4.52 8.19 9.66
C MET A 212 3.52 9.26 9.20
N PHE A 213 2.21 8.96 9.21
CA PHE A 213 1.19 9.92 8.79
C PHE A 213 1.12 11.11 9.74
N GLU A 214 1.31 10.87 11.04
CA GLU A 214 1.43 11.94 12.03
C GLU A 214 2.61 12.86 11.71
N LEU A 215 3.80 12.31 11.48
CA LEU A 215 5.00 13.08 11.16
C LEU A 215 4.87 13.84 9.82
N GLN A 216 4.34 13.20 8.77
CA GLN A 216 4.04 13.87 7.50
C GLN A 216 3.06 15.03 7.71
N SER A 217 1.99 14.82 8.49
CA SER A 217 1.00 15.88 8.76
C SER A 217 1.59 17.04 9.57
N LYS A 218 2.43 16.77 10.58
CA LYS A 218 3.14 17.78 11.37
C LYS A 218 4.07 18.61 10.50
N TRP A 219 4.80 17.94 9.59
CA TRP A 219 5.70 18.61 8.67
C TRP A 219 4.94 19.51 7.69
N ILE A 220 3.88 18.98 7.06
CA ILE A 220 3.02 19.75 6.15
C ILE A 220 2.43 20.98 6.86
N ALA A 221 1.90 20.82 8.08
CA ALA A 221 1.36 21.94 8.85
C ALA A 221 2.44 22.98 9.20
N GLY A 222 3.64 22.54 9.59
CA GLY A 222 4.77 23.42 9.84
C GLY A 222 5.19 24.21 8.60
N VAL A 223 5.18 23.59 7.43
CA VAL A 223 5.47 24.24 6.15
C VAL A 223 4.37 25.25 5.79
N LEU A 224 3.09 24.86 5.84
CA LEU A 224 1.97 25.74 5.50
C LEU A 224 1.87 26.96 6.42
N SER A 225 2.26 26.82 7.69
CA SER A 225 2.33 27.93 8.64
C SER A 225 3.54 28.86 8.46
N GLY A 226 4.49 28.50 7.58
CA GLY A 226 5.76 29.21 7.39
C GLY A 226 6.80 28.94 8.49
N ARG A 227 6.52 28.07 9.46
CA ARG A 227 7.45 27.69 10.54
C ARG A 227 8.61 26.83 10.04
N ILE A 228 8.36 25.98 9.05
CA ILE A 228 9.37 25.08 8.47
C ILE A 228 9.58 25.50 7.01
N PRO A 229 10.80 25.91 6.60
CA PRO A 229 11.06 26.24 5.21
C PRO A 229 11.12 24.96 4.35
N LEU A 230 10.70 25.07 3.09
CA LEU A 230 11.02 24.07 2.07
C LEU A 230 12.26 24.51 1.28
N PRO A 231 13.05 23.55 0.74
CA PRO A 231 14.07 23.84 -0.25
C PRO A 231 13.48 24.51 -1.50
N SER A 232 14.35 25.04 -2.37
CA SER A 232 13.92 25.54 -3.66
C SER A 232 13.28 24.44 -4.51
N LYS A 233 12.45 24.82 -5.48
CA LYS A 233 11.85 23.88 -6.43
C LYS A 233 12.92 23.08 -7.17
N GLU A 234 14.02 23.74 -7.52
CA GLU A 234 15.17 23.16 -8.20
C GLU A 234 15.85 22.10 -7.33
N ASP A 235 16.10 22.40 -6.05
CA ASP A 235 16.73 21.47 -5.11
C ASP A 235 15.85 20.23 -4.85
N MET A 236 14.54 20.44 -4.65
CA MET A 236 13.59 19.34 -4.52
C MET A 236 13.61 18.43 -5.75
N MET A 237 13.64 19.02 -6.96
CA MET A 237 13.70 18.26 -8.22
C MET A 237 15.04 17.53 -8.41
N ILE A 238 16.16 18.10 -7.96
CA ILE A 238 17.47 17.44 -7.98
C ILE A 238 17.43 16.19 -7.11
N GLU A 239 16.92 16.29 -5.89
CA GLU A 239 16.86 15.14 -4.98
C GLU A 239 15.97 14.01 -5.52
N ILE A 240 14.80 14.35 -6.08
CA ILE A 240 13.90 13.38 -6.72
C ILE A 240 14.59 12.65 -7.87
N LYS A 241 15.28 13.39 -8.75
CA LYS A 241 15.99 12.80 -9.89
C LYS A 241 17.13 11.89 -9.42
N THR A 242 17.90 12.32 -8.42
CA THR A 242 18.94 11.49 -7.82
C THR A 242 18.37 10.19 -7.25
N PHE A 243 17.24 10.27 -6.52
CA PHE A 243 16.56 9.08 -6.01
C PHE A 243 16.10 8.14 -7.13
N TYR A 244 15.46 8.66 -8.18
CA TYR A 244 15.03 7.85 -9.31
C TYR A 244 16.21 7.18 -10.04
N SER A 245 17.31 7.89 -10.24
CA SER A 245 18.54 7.33 -10.81
C SER A 245 19.11 6.21 -9.94
N THR A 246 19.10 6.36 -8.61
CA THR A 246 19.53 5.29 -7.69
C THR A 246 18.69 4.03 -7.84
N LEU A 247 17.36 4.15 -7.93
CA LEU A 247 16.47 3.01 -8.16
C LEU A 247 16.76 2.33 -9.50
N GLU A 248 16.97 3.10 -10.56
CA GLU A 248 17.28 2.58 -11.89
C GLU A 248 18.62 1.84 -11.92
N VAL A 249 19.68 2.39 -11.31
CA VAL A 249 20.99 1.74 -11.19
C VAL A 249 20.92 0.44 -10.40
N GLN A 250 20.07 0.38 -9.37
CA GLN A 250 19.83 -0.83 -8.58
C GLN A 250 18.88 -1.83 -9.27
N GLY A 251 18.36 -1.51 -10.45
CA GLY A 251 17.41 -2.35 -11.17
C GLY A 251 16.04 -2.47 -10.47
N ILE A 252 15.69 -1.52 -9.59
CA ILE A 252 14.43 -1.50 -8.85
C ILE A 252 13.32 -0.93 -9.75
N PRO A 253 12.26 -1.70 -10.06
CA PRO A 253 11.16 -1.24 -10.90
C PRO A 253 10.39 -0.03 -10.33
N LYS A 254 9.83 0.81 -11.21
CA LYS A 254 9.06 2.03 -10.85
C LYS A 254 7.99 1.80 -9.77
N ARG A 255 7.26 0.68 -9.80
CA ARG A 255 6.26 0.30 -8.79
C ARG A 255 6.75 0.21 -7.35
N TYR A 256 8.06 0.14 -7.12
CA TYR A 256 8.65 0.10 -5.79
C TYR A 256 9.19 1.46 -5.33
N THR A 257 8.94 2.54 -6.08
CA THR A 257 9.44 3.90 -5.75
C THR A 257 9.08 4.33 -4.33
N HIS A 258 7.87 3.99 -3.87
CA HIS A 258 7.35 4.38 -2.56
C HIS A 258 7.42 3.24 -1.52
N ARG A 259 8.18 2.18 -1.80
CA ARG A 259 8.37 1.07 -0.86
C ARG A 259 9.47 1.46 0.13
N MET A 260 9.16 1.51 1.42
CA MET A 260 10.15 1.84 2.45
C MET A 260 10.72 0.59 3.13
N GLY A 261 9.88 -0.28 3.69
CA GLY A 261 10.38 -1.38 4.52
C GLY A 261 11.15 -0.81 5.71
N ASN A 262 12.38 -1.27 5.97
CA ASN A 262 13.13 -0.83 7.16
C ASN A 262 13.66 0.61 7.07
N THR A 263 13.80 1.18 5.86
CA THR A 263 14.23 2.59 5.70
C THR A 263 13.18 3.59 6.17
N GLN A 264 11.97 3.12 6.50
CA GLN A 264 10.91 3.95 7.06
C GLN A 264 11.36 4.72 8.32
N PHE A 265 12.20 4.12 9.16
CA PHE A 265 12.63 4.74 10.42
C PHE A 265 13.60 5.90 10.18
N GLU A 266 14.45 5.80 9.14
CA GLU A 266 15.31 6.91 8.72
C GLU A 266 14.48 8.06 8.15
N TYR A 267 13.44 7.74 7.38
CA TYR A 267 12.48 8.71 6.84
C TYR A 267 11.68 9.40 7.96
N ASP A 268 11.16 8.63 8.92
CA ASP A 268 10.40 9.14 10.06
C ASP A 268 11.30 10.01 10.96
N ASN A 269 12.53 9.57 11.25
CA ASN A 269 13.50 10.38 12.00
C ASN A 269 13.86 11.68 11.25
N TRP A 270 14.00 11.61 9.92
CA TRP A 270 14.18 12.81 9.11
C TRP A 270 13.00 13.77 9.25
N LEU A 271 11.75 13.30 9.13
CA LEU A 271 10.56 14.13 9.34
C LEU A 271 10.48 14.70 10.76
N ALA A 272 10.78 13.88 11.78
CA ALA A 272 10.80 14.29 13.17
C ALA A 272 11.79 15.43 13.41
N SER A 273 13.00 15.34 12.83
CA SER A 273 14.00 16.39 12.89
C SER A 273 13.51 17.72 12.27
N GLN A 274 12.77 17.67 11.16
CA GLN A 274 12.19 18.87 10.55
C GLN A 274 11.13 19.50 11.45
N CYS A 275 10.37 18.66 12.17
CA CYS A 275 9.27 19.09 13.02
C CYS A 275 9.71 19.57 14.41
N GLY A 276 10.96 19.29 14.82
CA GLY A 276 11.43 19.43 16.20
C GLY A 276 10.81 18.39 17.15
N CYS A 277 10.49 17.20 16.64
CA CYS A 277 9.97 16.07 17.40
C CYS A 277 11.09 15.09 17.78
N SER A 278 10.86 14.27 18.80
CA SER A 278 11.74 13.15 19.13
C SER A 278 11.80 12.14 17.97
N GLU A 279 12.94 11.47 17.84
CA GLU A 279 13.11 10.35 16.92
C GLU A 279 12.25 9.14 17.34
N THR A 280 12.08 8.20 16.41
CA THR A 280 11.38 6.95 16.66
C THR A 280 12.08 6.17 17.78
N GLU A 281 11.30 5.73 18.75
CA GLU A 281 11.74 5.01 19.94
C GLU A 281 12.38 3.67 19.54
N GLU A 282 13.47 3.29 20.22
CA GLU A 282 14.21 2.08 19.84
C GLU A 282 13.39 0.81 20.03
N TRP A 283 12.63 0.71 21.14
CA TRP A 283 11.72 -0.41 21.39
C TRP A 283 10.73 -0.64 20.24
N ARG A 284 10.30 0.44 19.55
CA ARG A 284 9.34 0.35 18.44
C ARG A 284 10.00 -0.22 17.19
N LYS A 285 11.24 0.15 16.92
CA LYS A 285 12.04 -0.40 15.82
C LYS A 285 12.30 -1.88 16.04
N GLU A 286 12.78 -2.24 17.23
CA GLU A 286 13.07 -3.61 17.61
C GLU A 286 11.81 -4.49 17.56
N MET A 287 10.68 -4.00 18.07
CA MET A 287 9.40 -4.73 18.03
C MET A 287 8.92 -4.96 16.59
N CYS A 288 9.09 -3.99 15.70
CA CYS A 288 8.76 -4.14 14.29
C CYS A 288 9.63 -5.22 13.61
N LEU A 289 10.92 -5.23 13.89
CA LEU A 289 11.86 -6.22 13.34
C LEU A 289 11.59 -7.62 13.90
N ALA A 290 11.42 -7.75 15.22
CA ALA A 290 11.11 -9.01 15.91
C ALA A 290 9.81 -9.61 15.38
N ASN A 291 8.75 -8.80 15.22
CA ASN A 291 7.50 -9.26 14.62
C ASN A 291 7.68 -9.73 13.17
N GLY A 292 8.54 -9.07 12.37
CA GLY A 292 8.86 -9.51 11.02
C GLY A 292 9.50 -10.91 10.99
N VAL A 293 10.53 -11.13 11.82
CA VAL A 293 11.20 -12.42 11.97
C VAL A 293 10.22 -13.50 12.44
N ARG A 294 9.40 -13.18 13.44
CA ARG A 294 8.44 -14.12 14.00
C ARG A 294 7.37 -14.52 12.99
N LYS A 295 6.86 -13.54 12.23
CA LYS A 295 5.88 -13.80 11.18
C LYS A 295 6.44 -14.73 10.09
N GLU A 296 7.72 -14.61 9.76
CA GLU A 296 8.37 -15.49 8.78
C GLU A 296 8.57 -16.92 9.33
N ALA A 297 8.99 -17.04 10.59
CA ALA A 297 9.24 -18.34 11.23
C ALA A 297 7.95 -19.09 11.61
N HIS A 298 6.94 -18.37 12.10
CA HIS A 298 5.71 -18.90 12.70
C HIS A 298 4.47 -18.13 12.22
N PRO A 299 4.17 -18.10 10.91
CA PRO A 299 3.07 -17.31 10.34
C PRO A 299 1.70 -17.64 10.93
N GLU A 300 1.52 -18.83 11.50
CA GLU A 300 0.31 -19.31 12.14
C GLU A 300 0.13 -18.88 13.60
N THR A 301 1.21 -18.72 14.37
CA THR A 301 1.12 -18.38 15.82
C THR A 301 1.68 -17.01 16.18
N TYR A 302 2.34 -16.28 15.27
CA TYR A 302 3.05 -15.03 15.62
C TYR A 302 2.20 -13.92 16.28
N ARG A 303 0.87 -14.00 16.15
CA ARG A 303 -0.09 -13.07 16.77
C ARG A 303 -0.43 -13.44 18.22
N ASP A 304 -0.29 -14.71 18.57
CA ASP A 304 -0.68 -15.28 19.87
C ASP A 304 0.53 -15.65 20.73
N GLU A 305 1.69 -15.91 20.10
CA GLU A 305 2.93 -16.30 20.75
C GLU A 305 4.01 -15.24 20.49
N TRP A 306 4.64 -14.75 21.55
CA TRP A 306 5.73 -13.79 21.46
C TRP A 306 6.70 -13.88 22.63
N ASP A 307 7.96 -13.49 22.39
CA ASP A 307 9.08 -13.57 23.32
C ASP A 307 9.69 -12.19 23.68
N ASP A 308 9.20 -11.13 23.06
CA ASP A 308 9.64 -9.74 23.22
C ASP A 308 8.87 -8.98 24.33
N HIS A 309 8.51 -9.68 25.42
CA HIS A 309 7.80 -9.07 26.57
C HIS A 309 8.52 -7.88 27.20
N HIS A 310 9.85 -7.82 27.07
CA HIS A 310 10.66 -6.70 27.54
C HIS A 310 10.36 -5.42 26.74
N LEU A 311 10.24 -5.50 25.41
CA LEU A 311 9.90 -4.36 24.55
C LEU A 311 8.50 -3.83 24.84
N VAL A 312 7.55 -4.73 25.13
CA VAL A 312 6.20 -4.35 25.58
C VAL A 312 6.27 -3.57 26.89
N SER A 313 7.12 -3.99 27.83
CA SER A 313 7.30 -3.32 29.12
C SER A 313 7.92 -1.93 28.95
N GLU A 314 8.92 -1.79 28.07
CA GLU A 314 9.53 -0.49 27.72
C GLU A 314 8.51 0.46 27.08
N ALA A 315 7.68 -0.04 26.16
CA ALA A 315 6.61 0.75 25.55
C ALA A 315 5.62 1.28 26.60
N TYR A 316 5.20 0.44 27.56
CA TYR A 316 4.33 0.90 28.65
C TYR A 316 4.98 1.95 29.55
N GLN A 317 6.27 1.82 29.83
CA GLN A 317 7.01 2.83 30.61
C GLN A 317 7.06 4.16 29.87
N ASP A 318 7.36 4.14 28.57
CA ASP A 318 7.36 5.34 27.73
C ASP A 318 5.97 5.99 27.66
N PHE A 319 4.90 5.21 27.44
CA PHE A 319 3.53 5.73 27.41
C PHE A 319 3.10 6.39 28.72
N SER A 320 3.63 5.93 29.87
CA SER A 320 3.33 6.52 31.17
C SER A 320 3.87 7.94 31.35
N LEU A 321 4.80 8.38 30.49
CA LEU A 321 5.32 9.76 30.49
C LEU A 321 4.32 10.77 29.90
N TYR A 322 3.28 10.31 29.22
CA TYR A 322 2.31 11.14 28.49
C TYR A 322 0.87 11.03 29.02
N SER A 323 0.65 10.24 30.08
CA SER A 323 -0.64 10.04 30.77
C SER A 323 -0.81 10.94 31.98
#